data_AF-A0A350D6W0-F1
#
_entry.id   AF-A0A350D6W0-F1
#
_cell.length_a   1.000
_cell.length_b   1.000
_cell.length_c   1.000
_cell.angle_alpha   90.00
_cell.angle_beta   90.00
_cell.angle_gamma   90.00
#
_symmetry.space_group_name_H-M   'P 1'
#
loop_
_entity.id
_entity.type
_entity.pdbx_description
1 polymer ?
#
loop_
_entity_poly.entity_id
_entity_poly.type
_entity_poly.pdbx_seq_one_letter_code
_entity_poly.pdbx_strand_id
1 'polypeptide(L)'
;MFFSRYQQRRLALVLFVLPVMLGFIAALNLPALAQSPVVKFDDFFLDKALSLNFYLVGDAKEEQIIKQDIYQEDCWPESKVNLTNPFNYGHYFIKVYEVASNQLIYAKGFDCQFGEYKTTTPALNGVKKVFQRAVRIPWPKRPVKVVFEARDRQNLLHPLAIETIDPGDYHLIKETAKSNDYTFEVVKSGPPSEKVDLVFLAEGYTAEDKDKFVADVKKFSSFLFEKEPYKSNRDRFNIYGVFRASLERGMDEPRQKAYKNTALKASFNAFDLDRYMLTEEGFALREMAAQVPCDAIVVLVNSTRYGGGGIYNDYCITTVDNQASLSVFIHEFGHSFAGLADEYYTSDVAYNDFYPAGVEPLEPNITALLDPEHIKWQDLVSPGIAIPTDYGKEETEKLQAQMRASFQEMQKALEEAKKKNLKEADLKKIQAQFQEKNKPLMAKIQAIREKYKHLEDQVGAFEGAGYASKGLYRPQMYCVMISSPKNEFCQVCQRAIKQMIDYYSK
;
A
#
# COMPACT_ATOMS: atom_id res chain seq x y z
N MET A 1 45.10 -73.00 4.39
CA MET A 1 43.63 -72.93 4.31
C MET A 1 43.25 -72.08 3.12
N PHE A 2 42.64 -72.72 2.12
CA PHE A 2 42.29 -72.15 0.83
C PHE A 2 41.15 -71.15 0.96
N PHE A 3 41.40 -69.87 0.71
CA PHE A 3 40.32 -68.96 0.32
C PHE A 3 39.99 -69.20 -1.15
N SER A 4 38.76 -69.64 -1.40
CA SER A 4 38.23 -69.89 -2.74
C SER A 4 38.26 -68.62 -3.58
N ARG A 5 38.79 -68.72 -4.81
CA ARG A 5 38.78 -67.67 -5.87
C ARG A 5 37.38 -67.10 -6.15
N TYR A 6 36.32 -67.76 -5.65
CA TYR A 6 34.93 -67.33 -5.80
C TYR A 6 34.53 -66.18 -4.86
N GLN A 7 35.14 -66.06 -3.67
CA GLN A 7 34.78 -64.98 -2.73
C GLN A 7 35.47 -63.64 -3.03
N GLN A 8 36.67 -63.65 -3.64
CA GLN A 8 37.34 -62.42 -4.06
C GLN A 8 36.63 -61.71 -5.24
N ARG A 9 35.94 -62.45 -6.12
CA ARG A 9 35.18 -61.87 -7.23
C ARG A 9 33.87 -61.18 -6.81
N ARG A 10 33.24 -61.60 -5.70
CA ARG A 10 32.02 -60.94 -5.19
C ARG A 10 32.33 -59.64 -4.45
N LEU A 11 33.45 -59.53 -3.75
CA LEU A 11 33.84 -58.27 -3.09
C LEU A 11 34.24 -57.18 -4.09
N ALA A 12 34.92 -57.56 -5.18
CA ALA A 12 35.32 -56.62 -6.23
C ALA A 12 34.12 -56.07 -7.03
N LEU A 13 33.04 -56.85 -7.19
CA LEU A 13 31.84 -56.39 -7.89
C LEU A 13 30.99 -55.43 -7.02
N VAL A 14 30.98 -55.62 -5.70
CA VAL A 14 30.24 -54.75 -4.76
C VAL A 14 30.96 -53.41 -4.54
N LEU A 15 32.30 -53.38 -4.61
CA LEU A 15 33.11 -52.16 -4.47
C LEU A 15 33.14 -51.26 -5.71
N PHE A 16 32.73 -51.74 -6.89
CA PHE A 16 32.67 -50.92 -8.12
C PHE A 16 31.25 -50.59 -8.59
N VAL A 17 30.23 -51.34 -8.15
CA VAL A 17 28.83 -51.06 -8.57
C VAL A 17 28.11 -50.13 -7.58
N LEU A 18 28.44 -50.15 -6.28
CA LEU A 18 27.82 -49.24 -5.32
C LEU A 18 28.18 -47.75 -5.50
N PRO A 19 29.43 -47.34 -5.80
CA PRO A 19 29.73 -45.92 -5.98
C PRO A 19 29.14 -45.35 -7.28
N VAL A 20 28.93 -46.20 -8.30
CA VAL A 20 28.33 -45.79 -9.58
C VAL A 20 26.81 -45.66 -9.47
N MET A 21 26.13 -46.52 -8.69
CA MET A 21 24.70 -46.32 -8.39
C MET A 21 24.43 -45.18 -7.40
N LEU A 22 25.29 -44.94 -6.41
CA LEU A 22 25.15 -43.80 -5.50
C LEU A 22 25.49 -42.46 -6.18
N GLY A 23 26.41 -42.44 -7.15
CA GLY A 23 26.66 -41.27 -8.00
C GLY A 23 25.51 -40.96 -8.96
N PHE A 24 24.83 -41.98 -9.50
CA PHE A 24 23.66 -41.79 -10.37
C PHE A 24 22.39 -41.38 -9.62
N ILE A 25 22.22 -41.76 -8.35
CA ILE A 25 21.08 -41.34 -7.52
C ILE A 25 21.31 -39.94 -6.91
N ALA A 26 22.56 -39.53 -6.68
CA ALA A 26 22.90 -38.17 -6.24
C ALA A 26 22.85 -37.12 -7.37
N ALA A 27 22.97 -37.53 -8.64
CA ALA A 27 22.85 -36.63 -9.79
C ALA A 27 21.40 -36.39 -10.25
N LEU A 28 20.43 -37.18 -9.77
CA LEU A 28 19.00 -37.07 -10.14
C LEU A 28 18.13 -36.33 -9.10
N ASN A 29 18.73 -35.83 -8.02
CA ASN A 29 18.04 -35.04 -6.98
C ASN A 29 18.61 -33.62 -6.85
N LEU A 30 19.11 -33.04 -7.94
CA LEU A 30 19.05 -31.59 -8.06
C LEU A 30 17.59 -31.29 -8.38
N PRO A 31 16.83 -30.58 -7.52
CA PRO A 31 15.61 -29.97 -8.01
C PRO A 31 16.05 -29.08 -9.16
N ALA A 32 15.77 -29.50 -10.39
CA ALA A 32 15.66 -28.54 -11.46
C ALA A 32 14.66 -27.54 -10.91
N LEU A 33 15.12 -26.33 -10.58
CA LEU A 33 14.26 -25.18 -10.49
C LEU A 33 13.62 -25.10 -11.86
N ALA A 34 12.49 -25.80 -12.03
CA ALA A 34 11.64 -25.65 -13.17
C ALA A 34 11.23 -24.19 -13.10
N GLN A 35 11.93 -23.35 -13.86
CA GLN A 35 11.45 -22.00 -14.11
C GLN A 35 10.04 -22.21 -14.64
N SER A 36 9.05 -21.69 -13.89
CA SER A 36 7.68 -21.68 -14.36
C SER A 36 7.71 -21.14 -15.79
N PRO A 37 7.11 -21.87 -16.75
CA PRO A 37 7.19 -21.48 -18.15
C PRO A 37 6.74 -20.03 -18.30
N VAL A 38 7.53 -19.24 -19.05
CA VAL A 38 7.23 -17.83 -19.30
C VAL A 38 5.83 -17.75 -19.93
N VAL A 39 4.90 -17.14 -19.21
CA VAL A 39 3.53 -16.96 -19.69
C VAL A 39 3.54 -15.83 -20.71
N LYS A 40 3.13 -16.12 -21.95
CA LYS A 40 2.94 -15.09 -22.98
C LYS A 40 1.46 -14.70 -23.00
N PHE A 41 1.17 -13.40 -22.97
CA PHE A 41 -0.20 -12.89 -22.94
C PHE A 41 -1.08 -13.47 -24.05
N ASP A 42 -0.59 -13.43 -25.29
CA ASP A 42 -1.36 -13.87 -26.46
C ASP A 42 -1.62 -15.39 -26.50
N ASP A 43 -0.97 -16.21 -25.67
CA ASP A 43 -1.27 -17.64 -25.60
C ASP A 43 -2.55 -17.91 -24.79
N PHE A 44 -2.91 -17.00 -23.88
CA PHE A 44 -3.97 -17.21 -22.88
C PHE A 44 -5.06 -16.15 -22.88
N PHE A 45 -4.77 -14.92 -23.33
CA PHE A 45 -5.65 -13.77 -23.13
C PHE A 45 -5.94 -13.01 -24.43
N LEU A 46 -7.10 -12.36 -24.46
CA LEU A 46 -7.46 -11.34 -25.45
C LEU A 46 -7.10 -9.96 -24.90
N ASP A 47 -6.90 -8.99 -25.78
CA ASP A 47 -6.70 -7.57 -25.41
C ASP A 47 -8.02 -6.91 -24.97
N LYS A 48 -8.57 -7.44 -23.87
CA LYS A 48 -9.78 -7.04 -23.18
C LYS A 48 -9.57 -7.35 -21.70
N ALA A 49 -10.35 -6.72 -20.82
CA ALA A 49 -10.32 -7.07 -19.41
C ALA A 49 -11.65 -7.67 -18.95
N LEU A 50 -11.54 -8.50 -17.92
CA LEU A 50 -12.66 -9.07 -17.19
C LEU A 50 -12.65 -8.44 -15.79
N SER A 51 -13.66 -7.65 -15.47
CA SER A 51 -13.86 -7.05 -14.15
C SER A 51 -14.82 -7.92 -13.34
N LEU A 52 -14.37 -8.39 -12.18
CA LEU A 52 -15.15 -9.19 -11.24
C LEU A 52 -15.64 -8.29 -10.10
N ASN A 53 -16.95 -8.05 -10.05
CA ASN A 53 -17.60 -7.38 -8.93
C ASN A 53 -18.02 -8.43 -7.89
N PHE A 54 -17.70 -8.16 -6.63
CA PHE A 54 -18.05 -9.01 -5.50
C PHE A 54 -18.20 -8.19 -4.23
N TYR A 55 -18.76 -8.82 -3.21
CA TYR A 55 -18.79 -8.31 -1.85
C TYR A 55 -17.80 -9.08 -0.98
N LEU A 56 -17.05 -8.37 -0.16
CA LEU A 56 -16.39 -8.94 1.02
C LEU A 56 -17.28 -8.73 2.23
N VAL A 57 -17.64 -9.82 2.88
CA VAL A 57 -18.52 -9.83 4.05
C VAL A 57 -17.83 -10.53 5.20
N GLY A 58 -17.94 -9.95 6.40
CA GLY A 58 -17.39 -10.60 7.59
C GLY A 58 -17.16 -9.67 8.76
N ASP A 59 -16.41 -10.18 9.72
CA ASP A 59 -15.97 -9.51 10.94
C ASP A 59 -14.48 -9.83 11.20
N ALA A 60 -14.00 -9.74 12.45
CA ALA A 60 -12.60 -10.05 12.76
C ALA A 60 -12.22 -11.54 12.66
N LYS A 61 -13.20 -12.46 12.67
CA LYS A 61 -13.00 -13.92 12.75
C LYS A 61 -13.35 -14.66 11.47
N GLU A 62 -14.32 -14.15 10.73
CA GLU A 62 -14.76 -14.73 9.46
C GLU A 62 -14.71 -13.69 8.35
N GLU A 63 -14.37 -14.16 7.15
CA GLU A 63 -14.45 -13.39 5.92
C GLU A 63 -14.95 -14.29 4.80
N GLN A 64 -15.76 -13.74 3.90
CA GLN A 64 -16.37 -14.44 2.78
C GLN A 64 -16.45 -13.52 1.56
N ILE A 65 -16.22 -14.10 0.38
CA ILE A 65 -16.50 -13.45 -0.90
C ILE A 65 -17.87 -13.90 -1.40
N ILE A 66 -18.70 -12.94 -1.79
CA ILE A 66 -19.98 -13.17 -2.46
C ILE A 66 -19.91 -12.53 -3.84
N LYS A 67 -19.96 -13.33 -4.90
CA LYS A 67 -19.98 -12.86 -6.29
C LYS A 67 -21.21 -11.99 -6.54
N GLN A 68 -21.01 -10.85 -7.21
CA GLN A 68 -22.08 -10.00 -7.73
C GLN A 68 -22.22 -10.24 -9.24
N ASP A 69 -21.34 -9.64 -10.06
CA ASP A 69 -21.44 -9.66 -11.52
C ASP A 69 -20.04 -9.66 -12.16
N ILE A 70 -19.95 -10.00 -13.45
CA ILE A 70 -18.72 -9.97 -14.23
C ILE A 70 -18.95 -9.17 -15.52
N TYR A 71 -18.07 -8.21 -15.79
CA TYR A 71 -18.15 -7.31 -16.95
C TYR A 71 -16.93 -7.43 -17.85
N GLN A 72 -17.14 -7.24 -19.15
CA GLN A 72 -16.09 -7.03 -20.12
C GLN A 72 -15.72 -5.54 -20.20
N GLU A 73 -14.43 -5.25 -20.17
CA GLU A 73 -13.89 -3.95 -20.56
C GLU A 73 -13.23 -4.05 -21.95
N ASP A 74 -13.25 -2.94 -22.68
CA ASP A 74 -12.90 -2.90 -24.11
C ASP A 74 -11.40 -3.20 -24.39
N CYS A 75 -10.52 -2.98 -23.41
CA CYS A 75 -9.08 -3.23 -23.54
C CYS A 75 -8.49 -3.79 -22.25
N TRP A 76 -7.32 -4.44 -22.34
CA TRP A 76 -6.47 -4.71 -21.19
C TRP A 76 -5.50 -3.53 -21.02
N PRO A 77 -5.63 -2.71 -19.94
CA PRO A 77 -4.83 -1.50 -19.82
C PRO A 77 -3.41 -1.78 -19.30
N GLU A 78 -3.24 -2.81 -18.45
CA GLU A 78 -1.96 -3.05 -17.78
C GLU A 78 -0.93 -3.74 -18.71
N SER A 79 0.27 -3.98 -18.19
CA SER A 79 1.34 -4.63 -18.97
C SER A 79 0.94 -6.01 -19.48
N LYS A 80 1.36 -6.34 -20.71
CA LYS A 80 1.17 -7.67 -21.33
C LYS A 80 2.35 -8.62 -21.06
N VAL A 81 3.36 -8.16 -20.32
CA VAL A 81 4.59 -8.92 -20.02
C VAL A 81 4.57 -9.41 -18.59
N ASN A 82 4.32 -8.52 -17.62
CA ASN A 82 4.33 -8.84 -16.20
C ASN A 82 2.96 -9.36 -15.74
N LEU A 83 2.64 -10.60 -16.11
CA LEU A 83 1.34 -11.22 -15.80
C LEU A 83 1.22 -11.75 -14.38
N THR A 84 2.35 -11.96 -13.70
CA THR A 84 2.38 -12.41 -12.31
C THR A 84 3.13 -11.39 -11.46
N ASN A 85 2.50 -10.93 -10.38
CA ASN A 85 3.08 -9.98 -9.43
C ASN A 85 4.32 -10.57 -8.73
N PRO A 86 5.52 -9.97 -8.89
CA PRO A 86 6.74 -10.45 -8.24
C PRO A 86 6.89 -10.00 -6.78
N PHE A 87 6.08 -9.04 -6.30
CA PHE A 87 6.37 -8.32 -5.06
C PHE A 87 5.81 -8.97 -3.79
N ASN A 88 4.91 -9.97 -3.90
CA ASN A 88 4.27 -10.63 -2.76
C ASN A 88 3.55 -9.67 -1.78
N TYR A 89 3.23 -8.43 -2.19
CA TYR A 89 2.52 -7.43 -1.38
C TYR A 89 1.00 -7.67 -1.36
N GLY A 90 0.34 -7.15 -0.32
CA GLY A 90 -1.11 -7.21 -0.12
C GLY A 90 -1.57 -8.39 0.73
N HIS A 91 -2.64 -8.16 1.49
CA HIS A 91 -3.34 -9.15 2.30
C HIS A 91 -4.13 -10.15 1.43
N TYR A 92 -4.60 -9.72 0.25
CA TYR A 92 -5.35 -10.54 -0.68
C TYR A 92 -4.59 -10.77 -1.99
N PHE A 93 -4.83 -11.92 -2.61
CA PHE A 93 -4.34 -12.25 -3.95
C PHE A 93 -5.46 -12.75 -4.83
N ILE A 94 -5.44 -12.35 -6.09
CA ILE A 94 -6.16 -13.02 -7.17
C ILE A 94 -5.16 -13.81 -8.00
N LYS A 95 -5.42 -15.10 -8.20
CA LYS A 95 -4.63 -16.00 -9.05
C LYS A 95 -5.54 -16.64 -10.11
N VAL A 96 -5.05 -16.72 -11.34
CA VAL A 96 -5.80 -17.27 -12.47
C VAL A 96 -5.04 -18.46 -13.02
N TYR A 97 -5.71 -19.61 -13.04
CA TYR A 97 -5.18 -20.86 -13.58
C TYR A 97 -5.96 -21.27 -14.81
N GLU A 98 -5.28 -21.66 -15.88
CA GLU A 98 -5.97 -22.29 -17.01
C GLU A 98 -6.53 -23.66 -16.59
N VAL A 99 -7.80 -23.95 -16.90
CA VAL A 99 -8.43 -25.24 -16.52
C VAL A 99 -7.73 -26.42 -17.19
N ALA A 100 -7.35 -26.29 -18.48
CA ALA A 100 -6.83 -27.42 -19.27
C ALA A 100 -5.43 -27.88 -18.82
N SER A 101 -4.56 -26.94 -18.44
CA SER A 101 -3.16 -27.21 -18.07
C SER A 101 -2.89 -27.10 -16.57
N ASN A 102 -3.81 -26.51 -15.80
CA ASN A 102 -3.61 -26.11 -14.40
C ASN A 102 -2.41 -25.17 -14.20
N GLN A 103 -1.98 -24.47 -15.25
CA GLN A 103 -0.88 -23.50 -15.21
C GLN A 103 -1.36 -22.17 -14.62
N LEU A 104 -0.59 -21.58 -13.70
CA LEU A 104 -0.79 -20.19 -13.26
C LEU A 104 -0.44 -19.25 -14.41
N ILE A 105 -1.41 -18.44 -14.85
CA ILE A 105 -1.29 -17.56 -16.02
C ILE A 105 -1.45 -16.08 -15.69
N TYR A 106 -1.99 -15.75 -14.51
CA TYR A 106 -2.01 -14.38 -13.99
C TYR A 106 -2.07 -14.37 -12.46
N ALA A 107 -1.43 -13.39 -11.82
CA ALA A 107 -1.52 -13.21 -10.37
C ALA A 107 -1.31 -11.74 -9.97
N LYS A 108 -2.15 -11.21 -9.08
CA LYS A 108 -2.02 -9.85 -8.55
C LYS A 108 -2.39 -9.81 -7.06
N GLY A 109 -1.57 -9.09 -6.28
CA GLY A 109 -1.82 -8.85 -4.86
C GLY A 109 -2.51 -7.51 -4.67
N PHE A 110 -3.36 -7.38 -3.65
CA PHE A 110 -4.07 -6.14 -3.34
C PHE A 110 -4.47 -6.11 -1.87
N ASP A 111 -4.71 -4.90 -1.37
CA ASP A 111 -5.40 -4.66 -0.12
C ASP A 111 -6.78 -4.06 -0.38
N CYS A 112 -7.61 -4.07 0.64
CA CYS A 112 -8.90 -3.40 0.58
C CYS A 112 -9.37 -3.05 1.99
N GLN A 113 -10.38 -2.19 2.09
CA GLN A 113 -10.83 -1.67 3.39
C GLN A 113 -11.37 -2.75 4.34
N PHE A 114 -11.75 -3.94 3.84
CA PHE A 114 -12.14 -5.03 4.74
C PHE A 114 -10.94 -5.56 5.54
N GLY A 115 -9.76 -5.63 4.93
CA GLY A 115 -8.50 -6.01 5.58
C GLY A 115 -8.13 -5.07 6.73
N GLU A 116 -8.48 -3.79 6.62
CA GLU A 116 -8.38 -2.83 7.71
C GLU A 116 -9.51 -3.00 8.73
N TYR A 117 -10.76 -3.07 8.26
CA TYR A 117 -11.96 -3.17 9.09
C TYR A 117 -11.89 -4.33 10.09
N LYS A 118 -11.41 -5.51 9.66
CA LYS A 118 -11.33 -6.72 10.49
C LYS A 118 -10.46 -6.54 11.74
N THR A 119 -9.60 -5.51 11.78
CA THR A 119 -8.73 -5.20 12.94
C THR A 119 -9.35 -4.17 13.91
N THR A 120 -10.50 -3.60 13.56
CA THR A 120 -11.17 -2.56 14.36
C THR A 120 -11.99 -3.14 15.51
N THR A 121 -12.21 -2.35 16.57
CA THR A 121 -13.03 -2.76 17.73
C THR A 121 -14.44 -3.27 17.36
N PRO A 122 -15.21 -2.63 16.46
CA PRO A 122 -16.50 -3.17 16.02
C PRO A 122 -16.40 -4.59 15.43
N ALA A 123 -15.43 -4.85 14.55
CA ALA A 123 -15.23 -6.17 13.94
C ALA A 123 -14.78 -7.20 14.99
N LEU A 124 -13.90 -6.82 15.92
CA LEU A 124 -13.47 -7.66 17.05
C LEU A 124 -14.63 -8.05 17.97
N ASN A 125 -15.63 -7.17 18.08
CA ASN A 125 -16.88 -7.42 18.81
C ASN A 125 -17.92 -8.22 17.99
N GLY A 126 -17.56 -8.70 16.80
CA GLY A 126 -18.43 -9.54 15.95
C GLY A 126 -19.45 -8.76 15.14
N VAL A 127 -19.28 -7.45 14.96
CA VAL A 127 -20.10 -6.68 14.01
C VAL A 127 -19.66 -7.07 12.61
N LYS A 128 -20.59 -7.61 11.82
CA LYS A 128 -20.34 -7.92 10.42
C LYS A 128 -20.59 -6.70 9.55
N LYS A 129 -19.71 -6.47 8.57
CA LYS A 129 -19.89 -5.48 7.50
C LYS A 129 -19.80 -6.14 6.13
N VAL A 130 -20.30 -5.41 5.14
CA VAL A 130 -20.19 -5.72 3.72
C VAL A 130 -19.44 -4.59 3.03
N PHE A 131 -18.56 -4.93 2.08
CA PHE A 131 -17.85 -3.98 1.25
C PHE A 131 -17.91 -4.37 -0.21
N GLN A 132 -18.23 -3.41 -1.08
CA GLN A 132 -18.20 -3.59 -2.54
C GLN A 132 -16.76 -3.57 -3.04
N ARG A 133 -16.37 -4.58 -3.81
CA ARG A 133 -15.02 -4.70 -4.38
C ARG A 133 -15.08 -5.15 -5.82
N ALA A 134 -14.12 -4.66 -6.58
CA ALA A 134 -13.98 -5.01 -7.97
C ALA A 134 -12.51 -5.20 -8.29
N VAL A 135 -12.17 -6.33 -8.90
CA VAL A 135 -10.82 -6.65 -9.35
C VAL A 135 -10.83 -6.99 -10.82
N ARG A 136 -9.74 -6.68 -11.51
CA ARG A 136 -9.59 -6.86 -12.94
C ARG A 136 -8.57 -7.96 -13.25
N ILE A 137 -8.88 -8.80 -14.22
CA ILE A 137 -7.95 -9.76 -14.84
C ILE A 137 -7.99 -9.61 -16.36
N PRO A 138 -6.96 -10.04 -17.11
CA PRO A 138 -7.03 -10.09 -18.56
C PRO A 138 -8.11 -11.08 -19.02
N TRP A 139 -8.80 -10.78 -20.12
CA TRP A 139 -9.89 -11.62 -20.62
C TRP A 139 -9.35 -12.96 -21.15
N PRO A 140 -9.72 -14.12 -20.58
CA PRO A 140 -9.15 -15.39 -20.98
C PRO A 140 -9.74 -15.91 -22.31
N LYS A 141 -8.93 -16.61 -23.09
CA LYS A 141 -9.35 -17.29 -24.33
C LYS A 141 -10.06 -18.61 -24.08
N ARG A 142 -9.84 -19.22 -22.91
CA ARG A 142 -10.29 -20.57 -22.52
C ARG A 142 -10.79 -20.53 -21.08
N PRO A 143 -11.54 -21.55 -20.61
CA PRO A 143 -11.97 -21.61 -19.22
C PRO A 143 -10.81 -21.51 -18.22
N VAL A 144 -11.00 -20.73 -17.16
CA VAL A 144 -10.02 -20.50 -16.10
C VAL A 144 -10.62 -20.74 -14.72
N LYS A 145 -9.77 -21.10 -13.76
CA LYS A 145 -10.08 -21.02 -12.33
C LYS A 145 -9.50 -19.73 -11.78
N VAL A 146 -10.36 -18.86 -11.27
CA VAL A 146 -9.98 -17.68 -10.50
C VAL A 146 -10.01 -18.04 -9.03
N VAL A 147 -8.88 -17.92 -8.37
CA VAL A 147 -8.69 -18.22 -6.95
C VAL A 147 -8.43 -16.91 -6.23
N PHE A 148 -9.33 -16.55 -5.32
CA PHE A 148 -9.09 -15.50 -4.35
C PHE A 148 -8.41 -16.14 -3.15
N GLU A 149 -7.28 -15.59 -2.73
CA GLU A 149 -6.56 -16.00 -1.54
C GLU A 149 -6.47 -14.84 -0.55
N ALA A 150 -6.46 -15.15 0.73
CA ALA A 150 -6.25 -14.22 1.82
C ALA A 150 -5.11 -14.71 2.71
N ARG A 151 -4.39 -13.78 3.33
CA ARG A 151 -3.30 -14.13 4.24
C ARG A 151 -3.81 -14.42 5.64
N ASP A 152 -3.22 -15.44 6.25
CA ASP A 152 -3.33 -15.65 7.69
C ASP A 152 -2.39 -14.70 8.47
N ARG A 153 -2.37 -14.85 9.79
CA ARG A 153 -1.52 -14.05 10.68
C ARG A 153 -0.03 -14.30 10.52
N GLN A 154 0.36 -15.37 9.82
CA GLN A 154 1.75 -15.71 9.50
C GLN A 154 2.13 -15.26 8.08
N ASN A 155 1.28 -14.45 7.45
CA ASN A 155 1.42 -14.00 6.06
C ASN A 155 1.41 -15.14 5.05
N LEU A 156 0.83 -16.31 5.37
CA LEU A 156 0.65 -17.41 4.42
C LEU A 156 -0.68 -17.27 3.68
N LEU A 157 -0.66 -17.47 2.37
CA LEU A 157 -1.85 -17.37 1.53
C LEU A 157 -2.68 -18.65 1.60
N HIS A 158 -3.99 -18.49 1.82
CA HIS A 158 -4.97 -19.57 1.81
C HIS A 158 -6.13 -19.24 0.87
N PRO A 159 -6.69 -20.21 0.13
CA PRO A 159 -7.87 -19.98 -0.70
C PRO A 159 -9.06 -19.51 0.14
N LEU A 160 -9.64 -18.38 -0.26
CA LEU A 160 -10.86 -17.78 0.29
C LEU A 160 -12.07 -18.11 -0.58
N ALA A 161 -11.91 -18.06 -1.91
CA ALA A 161 -12.94 -18.43 -2.88
C ALA A 161 -12.32 -18.95 -4.18
N ILE A 162 -13.04 -19.82 -4.87
CA ILE A 162 -12.64 -20.38 -6.17
C ILE A 162 -13.83 -20.29 -7.10
N GLU A 163 -13.63 -19.61 -8.23
CA GLU A 163 -14.63 -19.45 -9.29
C GLU A 163 -14.10 -20.05 -10.59
N THR A 164 -14.90 -20.88 -11.26
CA THR A 164 -14.57 -21.32 -12.62
C THR A 164 -15.31 -20.41 -13.60
N ILE A 165 -14.55 -19.75 -14.48
CA ILE A 165 -15.09 -18.82 -15.47
C ILE A 165 -14.86 -19.40 -16.85
N ASP A 166 -15.96 -19.62 -17.58
CA ASP A 166 -15.92 -19.87 -19.02
C ASP A 166 -16.10 -18.54 -19.77
N PRO A 167 -15.10 -18.06 -20.55
CA PRO A 167 -15.24 -16.81 -21.31
C PRO A 167 -16.36 -16.85 -22.37
N GLY A 168 -16.85 -18.04 -22.70
CA GLY A 168 -18.01 -18.26 -23.57
C GLY A 168 -19.37 -18.13 -22.88
N ASP A 169 -19.43 -18.03 -21.55
CA ASP A 169 -20.69 -17.93 -20.80
C ASP A 169 -21.47 -16.67 -21.18
N TYR A 170 -22.76 -16.83 -21.50
CA TYR A 170 -23.64 -15.74 -21.92
C TYR A 170 -24.13 -14.88 -20.76
N HIS A 171 -23.94 -15.29 -19.50
CA HIS A 171 -24.22 -14.47 -18.32
C HIS A 171 -23.13 -13.41 -18.06
N LEU A 172 -21.98 -13.47 -18.75
CA LEU A 172 -20.96 -12.43 -18.68
C LEU A 172 -21.46 -11.18 -19.40
N ILE A 173 -21.45 -10.04 -18.71
CA ILE A 173 -21.98 -8.78 -19.25
C ILE A 173 -20.94 -8.18 -20.19
N LYS A 174 -21.35 -7.95 -21.45
CA LYS A 174 -20.46 -7.46 -22.54
C LYS A 174 -20.87 -6.09 -23.07
N GLU A 175 -21.84 -5.46 -22.42
CA GLU A 175 -22.27 -4.10 -22.74
C GLU A 175 -21.13 -3.12 -22.49
N THR A 176 -21.02 -2.09 -23.33
CA THR A 176 -19.99 -1.07 -23.17
C THR A 176 -20.28 -0.27 -21.90
N ALA A 177 -19.31 -0.20 -20.99
CA ALA A 177 -19.40 0.57 -19.74
C ALA A 177 -19.32 2.10 -19.94
N LYS A 178 -19.55 2.63 -21.16
CA LYS A 178 -19.42 4.06 -21.45
C LYS A 178 -20.48 4.86 -20.72
N SER A 179 -20.04 5.82 -19.92
CA SER A 179 -20.89 6.75 -19.18
C SER A 179 -20.91 8.12 -19.88
N ASN A 180 -21.66 9.07 -19.30
CA ASN A 180 -21.61 10.48 -19.67
C ASN A 180 -20.52 11.27 -18.91
N ASP A 181 -19.55 10.57 -18.32
CA ASP A 181 -18.45 11.23 -17.61
C ASP A 181 -17.58 12.02 -18.59
N TYR A 182 -17.11 13.18 -18.15
CA TYR A 182 -16.17 13.97 -18.92
C TYR A 182 -14.75 13.47 -18.66
N THR A 183 -14.11 12.89 -19.69
CA THR A 183 -12.73 12.40 -19.61
C THR A 183 -11.77 13.35 -20.34
N PHE A 184 -10.54 13.44 -19.85
CA PHE A 184 -9.49 14.23 -20.50
C PHE A 184 -8.10 13.67 -20.20
N GLU A 185 -7.17 13.92 -21.12
CA GLU A 185 -5.75 13.56 -20.98
C GLU A 185 -4.95 14.76 -20.47
N VAL A 186 -4.04 14.52 -19.52
CA VAL A 186 -3.11 15.53 -19.01
C VAL A 186 -1.68 15.25 -19.48
N VAL A 187 -1.30 13.97 -19.51
CA VAL A 187 -0.02 13.49 -20.04
C VAL A 187 -0.28 12.22 -20.83
N LYS A 188 0.24 12.12 -22.05
CA LYS A 188 0.19 10.91 -22.86
C LYS A 188 1.59 10.62 -23.40
N SER A 189 2.24 9.61 -22.82
CA SER A 189 3.64 9.26 -23.11
C SER A 189 3.78 7.99 -23.94
N GLY A 190 2.69 7.25 -24.18
CA GLY A 190 2.70 6.06 -25.02
C GLY A 190 1.44 5.20 -24.92
N PRO A 191 1.46 3.98 -25.47
CA PRO A 191 0.35 3.04 -25.36
C PRO A 191 0.14 2.61 -23.89
N PRO A 192 -1.11 2.38 -23.45
CA PRO A 192 -1.45 1.92 -22.10
C PRO A 192 -0.59 0.77 -21.58
N SER A 193 -0.49 -0.31 -22.36
CA SER A 193 0.23 -1.53 -21.97
C SER A 193 1.75 -1.38 -21.79
N GLU A 194 2.32 -0.20 -22.05
CA GLU A 194 3.75 0.11 -21.88
C GLU A 194 3.98 1.31 -20.95
N LYS A 195 2.93 1.81 -20.28
CA LYS A 195 2.96 2.97 -19.40
C LYS A 195 2.22 2.66 -18.10
N VAL A 196 2.44 3.50 -17.10
CA VAL A 196 1.59 3.56 -15.92
C VAL A 196 0.44 4.50 -16.27
N ASP A 197 -0.78 3.96 -16.40
CA ASP A 197 -1.98 4.77 -16.59
C ASP A 197 -2.55 5.17 -15.21
N LEU A 198 -2.23 6.40 -14.79
CA LEU A 198 -2.72 6.97 -13.52
C LEU A 198 -3.94 7.86 -13.77
N VAL A 199 -5.05 7.53 -13.10
CA VAL A 199 -6.35 8.16 -13.31
C VAL A 199 -6.78 8.95 -12.09
N PHE A 200 -7.11 10.21 -12.30
CA PHE A 200 -7.70 11.07 -11.28
C PHE A 200 -9.22 11.10 -11.42
N LEU A 201 -9.95 10.86 -10.32
CA LEU A 201 -11.40 10.87 -10.25
C LEU A 201 -11.90 12.07 -9.45
N ALA A 202 -12.95 12.72 -9.93
CA ALA A 202 -13.60 13.82 -9.23
C ALA A 202 -14.53 13.30 -8.13
N GLU A 203 -14.34 13.76 -6.89
CA GLU A 203 -15.29 13.59 -5.79
C GLU A 203 -15.65 14.94 -5.17
N GLY A 204 -16.94 15.17 -4.98
CA GLY A 204 -17.41 16.44 -4.41
C GLY A 204 -17.25 17.67 -5.30
N TYR A 205 -17.01 17.52 -6.60
CA TYR A 205 -16.99 18.63 -7.54
C TYR A 205 -18.36 18.78 -8.19
N THR A 206 -19.02 19.93 -8.08
CA THR A 206 -20.29 20.15 -8.80
C THR A 206 -20.04 20.40 -10.28
N ALA A 207 -21.10 20.43 -11.10
CA ALA A 207 -20.99 20.68 -12.54
C ALA A 207 -20.22 21.98 -12.86
N GLU A 208 -20.37 23.02 -12.03
CA GLU A 208 -19.67 24.30 -12.15
C GLU A 208 -18.18 24.21 -11.80
N ASP A 209 -17.77 23.17 -11.05
CA ASP A 209 -16.39 22.97 -10.61
C ASP A 209 -15.56 22.15 -11.61
N LYS A 210 -16.08 21.84 -12.80
CA LYS A 210 -15.36 21.05 -13.80
C LYS A 210 -13.98 21.63 -14.14
N ASP A 211 -13.90 22.94 -14.38
CA ASP A 211 -12.63 23.59 -14.72
C ASP A 211 -11.67 23.62 -13.52
N LYS A 212 -12.21 23.70 -12.29
CA LYS A 212 -11.43 23.55 -11.07
C LYS A 212 -10.83 22.14 -10.97
N PHE A 213 -11.62 21.10 -11.21
CA PHE A 213 -11.12 19.73 -11.21
C PHE A 213 -9.98 19.54 -12.22
N VAL A 214 -10.13 20.05 -13.45
CA VAL A 214 -9.05 20.01 -14.46
C VAL A 214 -7.78 20.70 -13.96
N ALA A 215 -7.90 21.85 -13.27
CA ALA A 215 -6.77 22.55 -12.68
C ALA A 215 -6.13 21.77 -11.52
N ASP A 216 -6.94 21.14 -10.67
CA ASP A 216 -6.47 20.31 -9.56
C ASP A 216 -5.71 19.09 -10.09
N VAL A 217 -6.23 18.37 -11.09
CA VAL A 217 -5.50 17.24 -11.71
C VAL A 217 -4.13 17.68 -12.23
N LYS A 218 -4.05 18.84 -12.90
CA LYS A 218 -2.76 19.39 -13.37
C LYS A 218 -1.81 19.75 -12.22
N LYS A 219 -2.32 20.36 -11.15
CA LYS A 219 -1.55 20.71 -9.94
C LYS A 219 -0.96 19.46 -9.27
N PHE A 220 -1.78 18.44 -9.03
CA PHE A 220 -1.37 17.22 -8.33
C PHE A 220 -0.43 16.36 -9.19
N SER A 221 -0.72 16.20 -10.48
CA SER A 221 0.19 15.49 -11.39
C SER A 221 1.52 16.21 -11.59
N SER A 222 1.54 17.55 -11.64
CA SER A 222 2.79 18.31 -11.70
C SER A 222 3.64 18.09 -10.45
N PHE A 223 3.01 18.17 -9.27
CA PHE A 223 3.68 17.91 -8.00
C PHE A 223 4.22 16.48 -7.89
N LEU A 224 3.47 15.47 -8.37
CA LEU A 224 3.96 14.08 -8.44
C LEU A 224 5.31 14.00 -9.16
N PHE A 225 5.41 14.65 -10.33
CA PHE A 225 6.63 14.67 -11.15
C PHE A 225 7.74 15.60 -10.64
N GLU A 226 7.55 16.28 -9.51
CA GLU A 226 8.64 16.95 -8.79
C GLU A 226 9.39 15.98 -7.86
N LYS A 227 8.81 14.81 -7.57
CA LYS A 227 9.30 13.86 -6.57
C LYS A 227 9.98 12.67 -7.21
N GLU A 228 11.14 12.28 -6.70
CA GLU A 228 11.77 11.02 -7.13
C GLU A 228 11.07 9.81 -6.50
N PRO A 229 10.95 8.68 -7.23
CA PRO A 229 11.49 8.43 -8.57
C PRO A 229 10.55 8.84 -9.73
N TYR A 230 9.38 9.42 -9.44
CA TYR A 230 8.40 9.80 -10.47
C TYR A 230 8.97 10.83 -11.44
N LYS A 231 9.73 11.81 -10.92
CA LYS A 231 10.40 12.84 -11.71
C LYS A 231 11.28 12.26 -12.82
N SER A 232 12.20 11.36 -12.46
CA SER A 232 13.10 10.72 -13.43
C SER A 232 12.42 9.70 -14.35
N ASN A 233 11.16 9.33 -14.07
CA ASN A 233 10.38 8.35 -14.83
C ASN A 233 9.10 8.96 -15.45
N ARG A 234 9.03 10.29 -15.60
CA ARG A 234 7.82 10.99 -16.05
C ARG A 234 7.29 10.49 -17.40
N ASP A 235 8.19 10.12 -18.31
CA ASP A 235 7.89 9.58 -19.64
C ASP A 235 7.30 8.17 -19.63
N ARG A 236 7.21 7.55 -18.45
CA ARG A 236 6.60 6.23 -18.23
C ARG A 236 5.14 6.30 -17.79
N PHE A 237 4.58 7.50 -17.66
CA PHE A 237 3.21 7.71 -17.21
C PHE A 237 2.32 8.24 -18.33
N ASN A 238 1.08 7.75 -18.34
CA ASN A 238 -0.07 8.47 -18.88
C ASN A 238 -0.90 8.98 -17.70
N ILE A 239 -1.48 10.17 -17.83
CA ILE A 239 -2.30 10.81 -16.80
C ILE A 239 -3.64 11.19 -17.41
N TYR A 240 -4.72 10.72 -16.79
CA TYR A 240 -6.09 11.03 -17.19
C TYR A 240 -6.87 11.64 -16.03
N GLY A 241 -7.88 12.43 -16.36
CA GLY A 241 -8.93 12.85 -15.43
C GLY A 241 -10.28 12.35 -15.89
N VAL A 242 -11.09 11.89 -14.93
CA VAL A 242 -12.49 11.51 -15.14
C VAL A 242 -13.36 12.34 -14.20
N PHE A 243 -14.24 13.13 -14.79
CA PHE A 243 -15.12 14.04 -14.08
C PHE A 243 -16.56 13.53 -14.16
N ARG A 244 -17.08 13.13 -12.99
CA ARG A 244 -18.49 12.91 -12.72
C ARG A 244 -18.96 13.98 -11.74
N ALA A 245 -19.96 14.77 -12.12
CA ALA A 245 -20.44 15.85 -11.28
C ALA A 245 -21.15 15.29 -10.03
N SER A 246 -20.76 15.79 -8.85
CA SER A 246 -21.52 15.66 -7.61
C SER A 246 -22.67 16.68 -7.56
N LEU A 247 -23.71 16.39 -6.78
CA LEU A 247 -24.76 17.37 -6.52
C LEU A 247 -24.31 18.45 -5.52
N GLU A 248 -23.39 18.11 -4.62
CA GLU A 248 -22.88 19.01 -3.59
C GLU A 248 -21.34 19.04 -3.52
N ARG A 249 -20.79 20.15 -3.02
CA ARG A 249 -19.34 20.33 -2.88
C ARG A 249 -18.75 19.67 -1.64
N GLY A 250 -17.67 18.92 -1.78
CA GLY A 250 -16.95 18.28 -0.66
C GLY A 250 -17.37 16.83 -0.45
N MET A 251 -17.47 16.39 0.80
CA MET A 251 -17.83 15.00 1.15
C MET A 251 -18.50 14.98 2.53
N ASP A 252 -18.93 13.80 2.97
CA ASP A 252 -19.55 13.62 4.29
C ASP A 252 -18.55 13.89 5.43
N GLU A 253 -19.00 14.58 6.48
CA GLU A 253 -18.28 14.84 7.73
C GLU A 253 -19.13 14.40 8.95
N PRO A 254 -19.24 13.09 9.23
CA PRO A 254 -20.15 12.56 10.24
C PRO A 254 -19.99 13.14 11.65
N ARG A 255 -18.75 13.31 12.14
CA ARG A 255 -18.48 13.94 13.46
C ARG A 255 -18.93 15.39 13.54
N GLN A 256 -19.04 16.08 12.40
CA GLN A 256 -19.58 17.44 12.31
C GLN A 256 -21.08 17.47 11.95
N LYS A 257 -21.71 16.29 11.76
CA LYS A 257 -23.11 16.13 11.34
C LYS A 257 -23.42 16.81 10.00
N ALA A 258 -22.44 16.88 9.11
CA ALA A 258 -22.64 17.35 7.74
C ALA A 258 -22.60 16.16 6.78
N TYR A 259 -23.64 16.03 5.95
CA TYR A 259 -23.78 14.95 4.97
C TYR A 259 -24.12 15.57 3.62
N LYS A 260 -23.49 15.11 2.55
CA LYS A 260 -23.49 15.69 1.22
C LYS A 260 -23.72 14.62 0.17
N ASN A 261 -24.53 14.97 -0.83
CA ASN A 261 -24.81 14.08 -1.94
C ASN A 261 -23.74 14.20 -3.04
N THR A 262 -22.82 13.25 -3.07
CA THR A 262 -21.63 13.26 -3.93
C THR A 262 -21.51 11.99 -4.76
N ALA A 263 -20.74 12.07 -5.85
CA ALA A 263 -20.65 11.02 -6.87
C ALA A 263 -20.14 9.67 -6.32
N LEU A 264 -19.16 9.70 -5.42
CA LEU A 264 -18.56 8.51 -4.81
C LEU A 264 -18.94 8.33 -3.34
N LYS A 265 -19.78 9.22 -2.77
CA LYS A 265 -20.21 9.18 -1.37
C LYS A 265 -19.03 8.98 -0.40
N ALA A 266 -17.92 9.66 -0.66
CA ALA A 266 -16.77 9.59 0.23
C ALA A 266 -17.14 10.17 1.60
N SER A 267 -16.50 9.66 2.65
CA SER A 267 -16.77 10.10 4.03
C SER A 267 -15.49 10.22 4.84
N PHE A 268 -15.40 11.28 5.64
CA PHE A 268 -14.41 11.38 6.72
C PHE A 268 -14.82 10.37 7.80
N ASN A 269 -13.96 10.16 8.79
CA ASN A 269 -14.29 9.28 9.92
C ASN A 269 -14.35 7.80 9.51
N ALA A 270 -13.64 7.41 8.45
CA ALA A 270 -13.43 6.00 8.13
C ALA A 270 -12.84 5.27 9.35
N PHE A 271 -13.49 4.16 9.74
CA PHE A 271 -13.14 3.38 10.95
C PHE A 271 -13.02 4.20 12.24
N ASP A 272 -13.82 5.26 12.36
CA ASP A 272 -13.85 6.22 13.47
C ASP A 272 -12.61 7.11 13.61
N LEU A 273 -11.69 7.10 12.64
CA LEU A 273 -10.51 7.98 12.61
C LEU A 273 -10.84 9.33 12.01
N ASP A 274 -10.66 10.42 12.77
CA ASP A 274 -11.23 11.74 12.43
C ASP A 274 -10.93 12.23 11.00
N ARG A 275 -9.69 12.02 10.53
CA ARG A 275 -9.17 12.57 9.27
C ARG A 275 -8.97 11.51 8.19
N TYR A 276 -9.29 10.25 8.48
CA TYR A 276 -9.18 9.18 7.51
C TYR A 276 -10.41 9.21 6.59
N MET A 277 -10.16 9.22 5.29
CA MET A 277 -11.18 9.38 4.26
C MET A 277 -11.20 8.14 3.38
N LEU A 278 -12.40 7.60 3.12
CA LEU A 278 -12.60 6.50 2.17
C LEU A 278 -13.95 6.68 1.47
N THR A 279 -14.10 6.03 0.32
CA THR A 279 -15.39 5.72 -0.31
C THR A 279 -15.64 4.22 -0.23
N GLU A 280 -16.81 3.80 0.24
CA GLU A 280 -17.23 2.39 0.24
C GLU A 280 -17.90 1.98 -1.10
N GLU A 281 -18.07 2.91 -2.05
CA GLU A 281 -18.72 2.73 -3.37
C GLU A 281 -17.77 2.10 -4.41
N GLY A 282 -17.23 0.92 -4.09
CA GLY A 282 -16.18 0.25 -4.89
C GLY A 282 -16.59 -0.05 -6.34
N PHE A 283 -17.88 -0.32 -6.60
CA PHE A 283 -18.35 -0.53 -7.97
C PHE A 283 -18.34 0.77 -8.78
N ALA A 284 -18.92 1.85 -8.24
CA ALA A 284 -18.95 3.15 -8.91
C ALA A 284 -17.54 3.71 -9.13
N LEU A 285 -16.64 3.50 -8.16
CA LEU A 285 -15.23 3.88 -8.28
C LEU A 285 -14.57 3.22 -9.50
N ARG A 286 -14.73 1.90 -9.67
CA ARG A 286 -14.13 1.17 -10.80
C ARG A 286 -14.84 1.47 -12.11
N GLU A 287 -16.16 1.68 -12.11
CA GLU A 287 -16.91 2.12 -13.28
C GLU A 287 -16.42 3.48 -13.81
N MET A 288 -16.18 4.44 -12.91
CA MET A 288 -15.59 5.73 -13.27
C MET A 288 -14.15 5.57 -13.79
N ALA A 289 -13.32 4.78 -13.11
CA ALA A 289 -11.95 4.55 -13.54
C ALA A 289 -11.85 3.86 -14.91
N ALA A 290 -12.80 2.98 -15.24
CA ALA A 290 -12.83 2.23 -16.50
C ALA A 290 -13.22 3.08 -17.73
N GLN A 291 -13.55 4.36 -17.57
CA GLN A 291 -13.79 5.27 -18.71
C GLN A 291 -12.52 5.58 -19.51
N VAL A 292 -11.34 5.28 -18.94
CA VAL A 292 -10.02 5.43 -19.55
C VAL A 292 -9.13 4.23 -19.15
N PRO A 293 -8.01 3.97 -19.85
CA PRO A 293 -7.02 3.02 -19.36
C PRO A 293 -6.56 3.37 -17.95
N CYS A 294 -6.41 2.38 -17.07
CA CYS A 294 -6.18 2.61 -15.64
C CYS A 294 -5.43 1.46 -14.97
N ASP A 295 -4.27 1.77 -14.39
CA ASP A 295 -3.51 0.90 -13.47
C ASP A 295 -3.68 1.33 -12.01
N ALA A 296 -3.75 2.65 -11.77
CA ALA A 296 -3.82 3.25 -10.44
C ALA A 296 -4.82 4.42 -10.38
N ILE A 297 -5.50 4.55 -9.25
CA ILE A 297 -6.61 5.51 -9.05
C ILE A 297 -6.25 6.52 -7.95
N VAL A 298 -6.51 7.80 -8.22
CA VAL A 298 -6.46 8.89 -7.24
C VAL A 298 -7.79 9.62 -7.24
N VAL A 299 -8.47 9.64 -6.10
CA VAL A 299 -9.70 10.41 -5.90
C VAL A 299 -9.33 11.76 -5.31
N LEU A 300 -9.66 12.84 -6.04
CA LEU A 300 -9.53 14.20 -5.54
C LEU A 300 -10.87 14.63 -4.93
N VAL A 301 -10.83 15.10 -3.69
CA VAL A 301 -12.01 15.60 -2.99
C VAL A 301 -11.96 17.12 -2.91
N ASN A 302 -13.00 17.79 -3.43
CA ASN A 302 -13.15 19.24 -3.38
C ASN A 302 -13.45 19.78 -1.96
N SER A 303 -12.45 19.74 -1.07
CA SER A 303 -12.56 20.17 0.33
C SER A 303 -11.28 20.87 0.80
N THR A 304 -11.44 21.78 1.77
CA THR A 304 -10.34 22.49 2.45
C THR A 304 -9.85 21.78 3.71
N ARG A 305 -10.62 20.79 4.21
CA ARG A 305 -10.28 20.05 5.42
C ARG A 305 -9.09 19.12 5.16
N TYR A 306 -8.22 18.96 6.15
CA TYR A 306 -7.12 18.01 6.09
C TYR A 306 -7.66 16.58 6.16
N GLY A 307 -7.31 15.74 5.19
CA GLY A 307 -7.60 14.31 5.20
C GLY A 307 -7.01 13.58 3.99
N GLY A 308 -6.85 12.27 4.15
CA GLY A 308 -6.26 11.38 3.16
C GLY A 308 -6.64 9.92 3.44
N GLY A 309 -6.35 9.06 2.47
CA GLY A 309 -6.29 7.61 2.65
C GLY A 309 -5.71 6.93 1.42
N GLY A 310 -5.06 5.78 1.60
CA GLY A 310 -4.44 5.04 0.51
C GLY A 310 -4.37 3.56 0.84
N ILE A 311 -4.86 2.72 -0.07
CA ILE A 311 -4.89 1.26 0.10
C ILE A 311 -4.26 0.59 -1.12
N TYR A 312 -3.31 -0.32 -0.89
CA TYR A 312 -2.48 -0.91 -1.94
C TYR A 312 -3.31 -1.59 -3.04
N ASN A 313 -3.06 -1.18 -4.30
CA ASN A 313 -3.80 -1.59 -5.50
C ASN A 313 -5.34 -1.40 -5.44
N ASP A 314 -5.83 -0.59 -4.49
CA ASP A 314 -7.22 -0.14 -4.47
C ASP A 314 -7.32 1.29 -5.01
N TYR A 315 -7.06 2.31 -4.19
CA TYR A 315 -7.02 3.71 -4.59
C TYR A 315 -6.34 4.60 -3.54
N CYS A 316 -5.89 5.78 -3.98
CA CYS A 316 -5.54 6.94 -3.16
C CYS A 316 -6.74 7.88 -3.10
N ILE A 317 -6.97 8.56 -1.97
CA ILE A 317 -7.96 9.63 -1.83
C ILE A 317 -7.39 10.79 -1.01
N THR A 318 -7.61 12.03 -1.45
CA THR A 318 -7.04 13.21 -0.78
C THR A 318 -7.90 14.46 -1.01
N THR A 319 -7.86 15.43 -0.08
CA THR A 319 -8.49 16.74 -0.29
C THR A 319 -7.59 17.67 -1.09
N VAL A 320 -8.15 18.67 -1.77
CA VAL A 320 -7.39 19.50 -2.73
C VAL A 320 -7.01 20.91 -2.28
N ASP A 321 -7.75 21.47 -1.31
CA ASP A 321 -7.64 22.88 -0.91
C ASP A 321 -7.09 23.07 0.53
N ASN A 322 -6.39 22.06 1.06
CA ASN A 322 -5.61 22.20 2.28
C ASN A 322 -4.13 22.52 1.95
N GLN A 323 -3.45 23.26 2.82
CA GLN A 323 -2.02 23.55 2.63
C GLN A 323 -1.17 22.27 2.58
N ALA A 324 -1.58 21.22 3.30
CA ALA A 324 -0.89 19.93 3.33
C ALA A 324 -1.38 18.95 2.24
N SER A 325 -2.35 19.31 1.41
CA SER A 325 -2.97 18.39 0.43
C SER A 325 -1.97 17.70 -0.49
N LEU A 326 -0.97 18.43 -1.00
CA LEU A 326 0.06 17.84 -1.87
C LEU A 326 0.95 16.85 -1.12
N SER A 327 1.35 17.16 0.13
CA SER A 327 2.13 16.22 0.95
C SER A 327 1.32 14.99 1.37
N VAL A 328 0.02 15.16 1.65
CA VAL A 328 -0.87 14.04 1.95
C VAL A 328 -1.03 13.17 0.71
N PHE A 329 -1.34 13.75 -0.45
CA PHE A 329 -1.44 13.01 -1.71
C PHE A 329 -0.26 12.08 -1.98
N ILE A 330 0.97 12.60 -1.93
CA ILE A 330 2.14 11.79 -2.27
C ILE A 330 2.37 10.68 -1.24
N HIS A 331 2.01 10.91 0.03
CA HIS A 331 2.03 9.90 1.08
C HIS A 331 1.00 8.79 0.82
N GLU A 332 -0.26 9.14 0.60
CA GLU A 332 -1.35 8.19 0.32
C GLU A 332 -1.13 7.42 -1.00
N PHE A 333 -0.51 8.08 -1.98
CA PHE A 333 -0.12 7.43 -3.22
C PHE A 333 1.02 6.43 -2.99
N GLY A 334 1.90 6.65 -2.02
CA GLY A 334 2.89 5.67 -1.57
C GLY A 334 2.26 4.35 -1.11
N HIS A 335 1.20 4.43 -0.30
CA HIS A 335 0.43 3.25 0.10
C HIS A 335 -0.24 2.57 -1.10
N SER A 336 -1.07 3.31 -1.83
CA SER A 336 -1.94 2.74 -2.86
C SER A 336 -1.19 2.23 -4.09
N PHE A 337 -0.09 2.89 -4.49
CA PHE A 337 0.68 2.49 -5.67
C PHE A 337 1.81 1.51 -5.35
N ALA A 338 2.55 1.75 -4.27
CA ALA A 338 3.79 1.03 -3.98
C ALA A 338 3.72 0.08 -2.78
N GLY A 339 2.58 -0.02 -2.09
CA GLY A 339 2.41 -0.91 -0.94
C GLY A 339 3.35 -0.55 0.21
N LEU A 340 3.69 0.73 0.33
CA LEU A 340 4.53 1.22 1.41
C LEU A 340 3.73 1.21 2.71
N ALA A 341 4.34 0.80 3.81
CA ALA A 341 3.80 0.98 5.14
C ALA A 341 4.01 2.40 5.65
N ASP A 342 3.19 2.79 6.62
CA ASP A 342 3.49 3.95 7.46
C ASP A 342 4.77 3.71 8.27
N GLU A 343 5.66 4.70 8.26
CA GLU A 343 6.90 4.70 9.04
C GLU A 343 6.72 5.48 10.37
N TYR A 344 5.55 6.08 10.61
CA TYR A 344 5.19 6.66 11.91
C TYR A 344 5.11 5.60 13.01
N TYR A 345 5.38 6.00 14.25
CA TYR A 345 5.29 5.12 15.42
C TYR A 345 4.61 5.76 16.65
N THR A 346 4.08 6.98 16.51
CA THR A 346 3.43 7.73 17.60
C THR A 346 2.04 8.26 17.24
N SER A 347 1.45 7.79 16.14
CA SER A 347 0.15 8.25 15.67
C SER A 347 -0.98 7.50 16.38
N ASP A 348 -2.11 8.19 16.60
CA ASP A 348 -3.35 7.52 16.99
C ASP A 348 -3.80 6.60 15.84
N VAL A 349 -4.02 5.32 16.13
CA VAL A 349 -4.52 4.33 15.16
C VAL A 349 -5.77 3.63 15.68
N ALA A 350 -6.65 3.23 14.77
CA ALA A 350 -7.84 2.43 15.10
C ALA A 350 -7.56 0.92 15.08
N TYR A 351 -6.37 0.52 14.64
CA TYR A 351 -5.98 -0.87 14.47
C TYR A 351 -5.34 -1.42 15.74
N ASN A 352 -5.72 -2.64 16.13
CA ASN A 352 -5.03 -3.40 17.17
C ASN A 352 -4.14 -4.46 16.51
N ASP A 353 -2.86 -4.54 16.91
CA ASP A 353 -1.90 -5.55 16.43
C ASP A 353 -1.78 -5.67 14.90
N PHE A 354 -1.80 -4.53 14.18
CA PHE A 354 -1.74 -4.51 12.70
C PHE A 354 -0.52 -5.28 12.14
N TYR A 355 0.62 -5.17 12.84
CA TYR A 355 1.80 -6.01 12.61
C TYR A 355 1.98 -6.97 13.79
N PRO A 356 1.66 -8.26 13.64
CA PRO A 356 1.85 -9.25 14.70
C PRO A 356 3.32 -9.38 15.09
N ALA A 357 3.59 -9.45 16.40
CA ALA A 357 4.95 -9.69 16.90
C ALA A 357 5.51 -11.02 16.39
N GLY A 358 6.78 -11.03 15.98
CA GLY A 358 7.47 -12.22 15.48
C GLY A 358 7.13 -12.60 14.03
N VAL A 359 6.40 -11.75 13.31
CA VAL A 359 6.09 -11.93 11.89
C VAL A 359 6.71 -10.78 11.09
N GLU A 360 7.42 -11.11 10.02
CA GLU A 360 8.00 -10.11 9.12
C GLU A 360 6.88 -9.44 8.32
N PRO A 361 6.77 -8.09 8.33
CA PRO A 361 5.80 -7.37 7.50
C PRO A 361 5.99 -7.69 6.00
N LEU A 362 4.99 -7.42 5.17
CA LEU A 362 5.11 -7.65 3.72
C LEU A 362 5.65 -6.44 2.99
N GLU A 363 5.38 -5.27 3.55
CA GLU A 363 5.69 -3.95 3.02
C GLU A 363 7.21 -3.78 2.93
N PRO A 364 7.72 -3.16 1.87
CA PRO A 364 9.16 -3.15 1.59
C PRO A 364 9.95 -2.19 2.50
N ASN A 365 9.30 -1.20 3.11
CA ASN A 365 9.94 -0.10 3.84
C ASN A 365 9.86 -0.23 5.37
N ILE A 366 9.44 -1.37 5.89
CA ILE A 366 9.53 -1.67 7.33
C ILE A 366 9.99 -3.10 7.55
N THR A 367 10.62 -3.39 8.68
CA THR A 367 11.03 -4.75 9.05
C THR A 367 10.80 -5.03 10.53
N ALA A 368 10.49 -6.28 10.89
CA ALA A 368 10.48 -6.75 12.28
C ALA A 368 11.88 -7.17 12.74
N LEU A 369 12.88 -7.09 11.86
CA LEU A 369 14.28 -7.38 12.12
C LEU A 369 14.50 -8.80 12.70
N LEU A 370 13.75 -9.78 12.17
CA LEU A 370 13.85 -11.18 12.59
C LEU A 370 15.17 -11.82 12.16
N ASP A 371 15.78 -11.31 11.08
CA ASP A 371 17.11 -11.68 10.60
C ASP A 371 17.95 -10.41 10.31
N PRO A 372 18.73 -9.93 11.29
CA PRO A 372 19.55 -8.73 11.13
C PRO A 372 20.67 -8.83 10.08
N GLU A 373 21.05 -10.04 9.65
CA GLU A 373 22.07 -10.25 8.62
C GLU A 373 21.49 -10.14 7.19
N HIS A 374 20.17 -10.33 7.05
CA HIS A 374 19.46 -10.35 5.76
C HIS A 374 18.20 -9.47 5.79
N ILE A 375 18.34 -8.21 6.19
CA ILE A 375 17.20 -7.29 6.18
C ILE A 375 16.71 -7.01 4.75
N LYS A 376 15.46 -6.58 4.59
CA LYS A 376 14.80 -6.36 3.28
C LYS A 376 15.55 -5.44 2.29
N TRP A 377 16.33 -4.51 2.81
CA TRP A 377 17.11 -3.55 2.02
C TRP A 377 18.61 -3.64 2.31
N GLN A 378 19.08 -4.84 2.63
CA GLN A 378 20.49 -5.10 2.96
C GLN A 378 21.46 -4.54 1.90
N ASP A 379 21.10 -4.63 0.62
CA ASP A 379 21.87 -4.12 -0.52
C ASP A 379 21.95 -2.58 -0.59
N LEU A 380 21.07 -1.88 0.12
CA LEU A 380 21.05 -0.42 0.21
C LEU A 380 21.65 0.12 1.51
N VAL A 381 21.98 -0.73 2.49
CA VAL A 381 22.53 -0.28 3.78
C VAL A 381 23.82 0.49 3.55
N SER A 382 23.89 1.68 4.13
CA SER A 382 25.06 2.55 4.03
C SER A 382 26.30 1.89 4.66
N PRO A 383 27.49 1.99 4.02
CA PRO A 383 28.71 1.41 4.56
C PRO A 383 29.01 1.88 5.98
N GLY A 384 29.26 0.93 6.89
CA GLY A 384 29.63 1.21 8.29
C GLY A 384 28.46 1.52 9.22
N ILE A 385 27.20 1.46 8.75
CA ILE A 385 26.02 1.60 9.61
C ILE A 385 25.73 0.27 10.33
N ALA A 386 25.56 0.34 11.65
CA ALA A 386 25.15 -0.80 12.47
C ALA A 386 23.65 -1.09 12.32
N ILE A 387 23.29 -2.36 12.46
CA ILE A 387 21.90 -2.86 12.43
C ILE A 387 21.62 -3.57 13.76
N PRO A 388 20.65 -3.11 14.58
CA PRO A 388 19.85 -1.90 14.39
C PRO A 388 20.69 -0.62 14.53
N THR A 389 20.21 0.47 13.92
CA THR A 389 20.89 1.76 13.87
C THR A 389 20.47 2.64 15.05
N ASP A 390 21.39 2.89 15.98
CA ASP A 390 21.15 3.89 17.04
C ASP A 390 21.13 5.30 16.45
N TYR A 391 20.07 6.04 16.77
CA TYR A 391 19.87 7.43 16.35
C TYR A 391 19.45 8.34 17.52
N GLY A 392 19.72 7.91 18.76
CA GLY A 392 19.40 8.69 19.96
C GLY A 392 17.89 8.74 20.28
N LYS A 393 17.12 7.77 19.77
CA LYS A 393 15.66 7.67 19.97
C LYS A 393 15.28 7.67 21.44
N GLU A 394 15.85 6.75 22.22
CA GLU A 394 15.49 6.57 23.63
C GLU A 394 15.76 7.82 24.47
N GLU A 395 16.92 8.47 24.25
CA GLU A 395 17.27 9.71 24.93
C GLU A 395 16.33 10.86 24.52
N THR A 396 16.04 10.98 23.22
CA THR A 396 15.11 11.98 22.68
C THR A 396 13.71 11.81 23.23
N GLU A 397 13.19 10.58 23.28
CA GLU A 397 11.85 10.27 23.79
C GLU A 397 11.71 10.57 25.28
N LYS A 398 12.75 10.28 26.09
CA LYS A 398 12.78 10.66 27.51
C LYS A 398 12.67 12.18 27.69
N LEU A 399 13.42 12.95 26.91
CA LEU A 399 13.36 14.42 26.97
C LEU A 399 12.03 14.98 26.45
N GLN A 400 11.48 14.41 25.38
CA GLN A 400 10.15 14.78 24.85
C GLN A 400 9.03 14.44 25.83
N ALA A 401 9.12 13.33 26.57
CA ALA A 401 8.18 13.00 27.63
C ALA A 401 8.21 14.05 28.76
N GLN A 402 9.40 14.48 29.17
CA GLN A 402 9.55 15.57 30.16
C GLN A 402 8.95 16.89 29.65
N MET A 403 9.17 17.24 28.38
CA MET A 403 8.57 18.41 27.76
C MET A 403 7.03 18.32 27.70
N ARG A 404 6.47 17.16 27.33
CA ARG A 404 5.02 16.94 27.31
C ARG A 404 4.40 17.10 28.70
N ALA A 405 5.02 16.52 29.72
CA ALA A 405 4.59 16.71 31.11
C ALA A 405 4.64 18.19 31.52
N SER A 406 5.74 18.89 31.18
CA SER A 406 5.85 20.33 31.43
C SER A 406 4.80 21.16 30.70
N PHE A 407 4.40 20.78 29.49
CA PHE A 407 3.34 21.45 28.74
C PHE A 407 1.97 21.23 29.39
N GLN A 408 1.68 20.02 29.87
CA GLN A 408 0.45 19.73 30.61
C GLN A 408 0.37 20.51 31.93
N GLU A 409 1.48 20.64 32.66
CA GLU A 409 1.57 21.51 33.84
C GLU A 409 1.28 22.97 33.49
N MET A 410 1.86 23.47 32.39
CA MET A 410 1.62 24.83 31.92
C MET A 410 0.14 25.06 31.58
N GLN A 411 -0.51 24.12 30.88
CA GLN A 411 -1.94 24.24 30.55
C GLN A 411 -2.81 24.30 31.80
N LYS A 412 -2.57 23.42 32.78
CA LYS A 412 -3.27 23.46 34.08
C LYS A 412 -3.07 24.79 34.80
N ALA A 413 -1.83 25.28 34.86
CA ALA A 413 -1.53 26.57 35.48
C ALA A 413 -2.24 27.74 34.76
N LEU A 414 -2.30 27.72 33.43
CA LEU A 414 -3.01 28.73 32.65
C LEU A 414 -4.54 28.66 32.85
N GLU A 415 -5.11 27.46 32.93
CA GLU A 415 -6.54 27.28 33.24
C GLU A 415 -6.89 27.79 34.64
N GLU A 416 -6.09 27.45 35.65
CA GLU A 416 -6.27 27.97 37.02
C GLU A 416 -6.11 29.48 37.06
N ALA A 417 -5.15 30.04 36.32
CA ALA A 417 -4.94 31.47 36.27
C ALA A 417 -6.12 32.19 35.61
N LYS A 418 -6.67 31.63 34.54
CA LYS A 418 -7.91 32.12 33.89
C LYS A 418 -9.11 32.05 34.82
N LYS A 419 -9.29 30.96 35.58
CA LYS A 419 -10.36 30.84 36.59
C LYS A 419 -10.27 31.91 37.69
N LYS A 420 -9.07 32.38 38.02
CA LYS A 420 -8.82 33.46 38.98
C LYS A 420 -8.88 34.86 38.37
N ASN A 421 -9.29 35.01 37.10
CA ASN A 421 -9.33 36.27 36.36
C ASN A 421 -8.00 37.05 36.39
N LEU A 422 -6.86 36.34 36.36
CA LEU A 422 -5.54 36.97 36.29
C LEU A 422 -5.38 37.75 34.98
N LYS A 423 -4.61 38.85 35.04
CA LYS A 423 -4.36 39.72 33.89
C LYS A 423 -3.50 39.01 32.86
N GLU A 424 -3.62 39.42 31.60
CA GLU A 424 -2.84 38.85 30.48
C GLU A 424 -1.32 38.88 30.73
N ALA A 425 -0.82 39.91 31.43
CA ALA A 425 0.58 40.00 31.81
C ALA A 425 1.03 38.83 32.72
N ASP A 426 0.16 38.34 33.60
CA ASP A 426 0.47 37.22 34.50
C ASP A 426 0.38 35.88 33.78
N LEU A 427 -0.54 35.73 32.81
CA LEU A 427 -0.58 34.57 31.92
C LEU A 427 0.71 34.44 31.08
N LYS A 428 1.21 35.57 30.56
CA LYS A 428 2.49 35.63 29.83
C LYS A 428 3.68 35.27 30.74
N LYS A 429 3.67 35.68 32.01
CA LYS A 429 4.70 35.26 32.98
C LYS A 429 4.70 33.75 33.21
N ILE A 430 3.52 33.14 33.36
CA ILE A 430 3.40 31.67 33.48
C ILE A 430 4.00 31.01 32.24
N GLN A 431 3.62 31.44 31.04
CA GLN A 431 4.18 30.90 29.80
C GLN A 431 5.71 31.06 29.74
N ALA A 432 6.24 32.24 30.07
CA ALA A 432 7.67 32.52 30.05
C ALA A 432 8.45 31.64 31.05
N GLN A 433 7.90 31.39 32.25
CA GLN A 433 8.51 30.49 33.23
C GLN A 433 8.66 29.07 32.68
N PHE A 434 7.61 28.55 32.03
CA PHE A 434 7.65 27.23 31.41
C PHE A 434 8.55 27.19 30.16
N GLN A 435 8.65 28.28 29.40
CA GLN A 435 9.60 28.40 28.29
C GLN A 435 11.05 28.33 28.78
N GLU A 436 11.42 29.09 29.81
CA GLU A 436 12.77 29.04 30.40
C GLU A 436 13.06 27.69 31.07
N LYS A 437 12.07 27.07 31.75
CA LYS A 437 12.18 25.70 32.28
C LYS A 437 12.49 24.67 31.19
N ASN A 438 11.90 24.82 30.00
CA ASN A 438 12.04 23.88 28.90
C ASN A 438 13.25 24.15 27.98
N LYS A 439 13.89 25.33 28.10
CA LYS A 439 15.06 25.71 27.29
C LYS A 439 16.24 24.73 27.40
N PRO A 440 16.62 24.21 28.60
CA PRO A 440 17.66 23.19 28.70
C PRO A 440 17.27 21.86 28.05
N LEU A 441 15.99 21.46 28.12
CA LEU A 441 15.50 20.24 27.46
C LEU A 441 15.60 20.37 25.94
N MET A 442 15.19 21.52 25.40
CA MET A 442 15.33 21.82 23.97
C MET A 442 16.79 21.82 23.52
N ALA A 443 17.69 22.39 24.31
CA ALA A 443 19.12 22.37 24.01
C ALA A 443 19.70 20.94 24.00
N LYS A 444 19.27 20.07 24.93
CA LYS A 444 19.67 18.64 24.93
C LYS A 444 19.14 17.91 23.70
N ILE A 445 17.87 18.09 23.35
CA ILE A 445 17.29 17.50 22.12
C ILE A 445 18.07 17.97 20.89
N GLN A 446 18.41 19.25 20.82
CA GLN A 446 19.21 19.79 19.71
C GLN A 446 20.62 19.20 19.66
N ALA A 447 21.27 19.00 20.81
CA ALA A 447 22.59 18.36 20.88
C ALA A 447 22.55 16.90 20.40
N ILE A 448 21.49 16.15 20.73
CA ILE A 448 21.27 14.79 20.22
C ILE A 448 21.08 14.83 18.70
N ARG A 449 20.25 15.73 18.19
CA ARG A 449 20.06 15.91 16.73
C ARG A 449 21.38 16.19 16.03
N GLU A 450 22.20 17.09 16.55
CA GLU A 450 23.50 17.40 15.95
C GLU A 450 24.46 16.19 16.01
N LYS A 451 24.46 15.44 17.12
CA LYS A 451 25.25 14.20 17.27
C LYS A 451 24.91 13.17 16.18
N TYR A 452 23.62 12.97 15.89
CA TYR A 452 23.15 11.96 14.92
C TYR A 452 22.88 12.51 13.52
N LYS A 453 23.17 13.78 13.25
CA LYS A 453 22.94 14.45 11.96
C LYS A 453 23.60 13.74 10.78
N HIS A 454 24.74 13.10 11.01
CA HIS A 454 25.43 12.32 9.98
C HIS A 454 24.63 11.11 9.46
N LEU A 455 23.56 10.70 10.15
CA LEU A 455 22.66 9.61 9.76
C LEU A 455 21.45 10.06 8.93
N GLU A 456 21.18 11.36 8.79
CA GLU A 456 19.93 11.87 8.20
C GLU A 456 19.68 11.35 6.77
N ASP A 457 20.75 11.21 5.98
CA ASP A 457 20.70 10.71 4.60
C ASP A 457 21.24 9.26 4.47
N GLN A 458 21.51 8.56 5.57
CA GLN A 458 22.02 7.19 5.58
C GLN A 458 20.89 6.16 5.60
N VAL A 459 21.12 5.01 4.97
CA VAL A 459 20.21 3.86 5.03
C VAL A 459 20.69 2.89 6.12
N GLY A 460 19.78 2.51 7.01
CA GLY A 460 20.03 1.63 8.14
C GLY A 460 18.74 0.93 8.58
N ALA A 461 18.62 0.60 9.87
CA ALA A 461 17.40 0.08 10.47
C ALA A 461 17.09 0.87 11.75
N PHE A 462 16.25 1.90 11.62
CA PHE A 462 15.90 2.83 12.69
C PHE A 462 14.64 2.37 13.40
N GLU A 463 14.72 2.05 14.70
CA GLU A 463 13.58 1.53 15.46
C GLU A 463 12.42 2.54 15.51
N GLY A 464 11.18 2.04 15.45
CA GLY A 464 9.96 2.84 15.39
C GLY A 464 9.43 2.90 13.95
N ALA A 465 8.41 2.11 13.65
CA ALA A 465 7.72 2.10 12.37
C ALA A 465 6.37 1.39 12.51
N GLY A 466 5.49 1.49 11.50
CA GLY A 466 4.25 0.71 11.46
C GLY A 466 3.38 0.86 12.71
N TYR A 467 3.32 2.08 13.26
CA TYR A 467 2.60 2.43 14.50
C TYR A 467 3.14 1.77 15.77
N ALA A 468 4.26 1.03 15.70
CA ALA A 468 4.93 0.41 16.83
C ALA A 468 6.20 1.17 17.20
N SER A 469 6.27 1.67 18.43
CA SER A 469 7.45 2.39 18.93
C SER A 469 8.68 1.49 19.14
N LYS A 470 8.51 0.18 19.16
CA LYS A 470 9.57 -0.83 19.37
C LYS A 470 9.31 -2.06 18.52
N GLY A 471 10.38 -2.79 18.19
CA GLY A 471 10.30 -4.07 17.47
C GLY A 471 10.04 -3.98 15.96
N LEU A 472 9.67 -2.81 15.44
CA LEU A 472 9.64 -2.52 14.00
C LEU A 472 10.66 -1.43 13.67
N TYR A 473 11.24 -1.51 12.48
CA TYR A 473 12.30 -0.64 12.01
C TYR A 473 12.00 -0.10 10.62
N ARG A 474 12.38 1.15 10.37
CA ARG A 474 12.31 1.84 9.07
C ARG A 474 13.71 2.08 8.49
N PRO A 475 13.84 2.29 7.18
CA PRO A 475 15.13 2.34 6.50
C PRO A 475 15.91 3.63 6.69
N GLN A 476 15.25 4.76 6.94
CA GLN A 476 15.89 6.07 7.11
C GLN A 476 15.20 6.90 8.19
N MET A 477 15.89 7.92 8.70
CA MET A 477 15.33 8.83 9.71
C MET A 477 14.15 9.64 9.17
N TYR A 478 14.20 10.01 7.88
CA TYR A 478 13.21 10.85 7.21
C TYR A 478 12.70 10.15 5.94
N CYS A 479 11.38 10.24 5.74
CA CYS A 479 10.68 9.71 4.58
C CYS A 479 9.32 10.43 4.47
N VAL A 480 8.75 10.49 3.27
CA VAL A 480 7.34 10.86 3.07
C VAL A 480 6.40 9.97 3.90
N MET A 481 6.74 8.70 4.13
CA MET A 481 5.94 7.76 4.94
C MET A 481 6.04 7.99 6.46
N ILE A 482 6.82 8.98 6.91
CA ILE A 482 6.87 9.46 8.30
C ILE A 482 6.84 10.99 8.28
N SER A 483 7.97 11.65 8.35
CA SER A 483 8.06 13.08 8.18
C SER A 483 9.37 13.37 7.47
N SER A 484 9.30 14.14 6.39
CA SER A 484 10.47 14.51 5.62
C SER A 484 10.57 16.03 5.53
N PRO A 485 11.61 16.66 6.09
CA PRO A 485 11.86 18.08 5.91
C PRO A 485 12.00 18.47 4.43
N LYS A 486 12.46 17.54 3.60
CA LYS A 486 12.61 17.68 2.14
C LYS A 486 11.35 17.27 1.37
N ASN A 487 10.38 16.65 2.03
CA ASN A 487 9.20 16.02 1.42
C ASN A 487 9.61 15.06 0.29
N GLU A 488 10.54 14.15 0.62
CA GLU A 488 11.14 13.13 -0.26
C GLU A 488 10.99 11.73 0.37
N PHE A 489 10.75 10.73 -0.50
CA PHE A 489 10.80 9.33 -0.10
C PHE A 489 12.23 8.92 0.25
N CYS A 490 12.38 8.06 1.26
CA CYS A 490 13.64 7.39 1.53
C CYS A 490 14.05 6.49 0.36
N GLN A 491 15.32 6.13 0.26
CA GLN A 491 15.88 5.35 -0.86
C GLN A 491 15.19 4.00 -1.06
N VAL A 492 14.78 3.35 0.03
CA VAL A 492 14.04 2.07 -0.03
C VAL A 492 12.64 2.26 -0.60
N CYS A 493 11.93 3.31 -0.18
CA CYS A 493 10.63 3.67 -0.77
C CYS A 493 10.78 4.06 -2.24
N GLN A 494 11.82 4.82 -2.61
CA GLN A 494 12.09 5.14 -4.02
C GLN A 494 12.34 3.88 -4.85
N ARG A 495 13.09 2.90 -4.34
CA ARG A 495 13.30 1.61 -5.01
C ARG A 495 11.97 0.87 -5.22
N ALA A 496 11.13 0.77 -4.18
CA ALA A 496 9.84 0.09 -4.27
C ALA A 496 8.89 0.77 -5.27
N ILE A 497 8.80 2.10 -5.26
CA ILE A 497 8.03 2.87 -6.24
C ILE A 497 8.56 2.61 -7.65
N LYS A 498 9.89 2.66 -7.85
CA LYS A 498 10.50 2.39 -9.16
C LYS A 498 10.18 0.97 -9.65
N GLN A 499 10.18 -0.02 -8.77
CA GLN A 499 9.81 -1.40 -9.10
C GLN A 499 8.36 -1.49 -9.58
N MET A 500 7.42 -0.77 -8.98
CA MET A 500 6.03 -0.70 -9.45
C MET A 500 5.91 0.02 -10.80
N ILE A 501 6.66 1.10 -11.02
CA ILE A 501 6.75 1.74 -12.34
C ILE A 501 7.27 0.72 -13.36
N ASP A 502 8.34 -0.01 -13.04
CA ASP A 502 8.91 -1.07 -13.89
C ASP A 502 7.91 -2.19 -14.18
N TYR A 503 7.02 -2.52 -13.24
CA TYR A 503 6.01 -3.56 -13.38
C TYR A 503 4.89 -3.18 -14.35
N TYR A 504 4.37 -1.95 -14.26
CA TYR A 504 3.26 -1.52 -15.11
C TYR A 504 3.72 -1.10 -16.52
N SER A 505 4.91 -0.51 -16.65
CA SER A 505 5.34 0.13 -17.91
C SER A 505 6.40 -0.66 -18.68
N LYS A 506 6.13 -1.94 -18.96
CA LYS A 506 7.02 -2.86 -19.69
C LYS A 506 6.31 -3.75 -20.69
#